data_AF-A0A3C0IM83-F1
#
_entry.id   AF-A0A3C0IM83-F1
#
_cell.length_a   1.000
_cell.length_b   1.000
_cell.length_c   1.000
_cell.angle_alpha   90.00
_cell.angle_beta   90.00
_cell.angle_gamma   90.00
#
_symmetry.space_group_name_H-M   'P 1'
#
loop_
_entity.id
_entity.type
_entity.pdbx_description
1 polymer ?
#
loop_
_entity_poly.entity_id
_entity_poly.type
_entity_poly.pdbx_seq_one_letter_code
_entity_poly.pdbx_strand_id
1 'polypeptide(L)' 'VHTPADVSWQASLTANDWQPLQPTTRNEQGTAITIAPQQLQYLKIKLSAVDAIPAGLPGAGKPAWLFLDEIFAD' A
#
# COMPACT_ATOMS: atom_id res chain seq x y z
N VAL A 1 7.61 -14.42 2.63
CA VAL A 1 6.79 -13.22 2.92
C VAL A 1 6.20 -12.76 1.61
N HIS A 2 4.88 -12.57 1.53
CA HIS A 2 4.25 -12.06 0.32
C HIS A 2 4.20 -10.54 0.39
N THR A 3 4.47 -9.88 -0.75
CA THR A 3 4.19 -8.45 -0.90
C THR A 3 2.67 -8.21 -0.77
N PRO A 4 2.23 -7.02 -0.34
CA PRO A 4 0.81 -6.68 -0.34
C PRO A 4 0.18 -6.95 -1.71
N ALA A 5 -1.06 -7.44 -1.72
CA ALA A 5 -1.82 -7.69 -2.94
C ALA A 5 -2.13 -6.39 -3.68
N ASP A 6 -2.45 -5.34 -2.92
CA ASP A 6 -2.71 -4.00 -3.42
C ASP A 6 -2.19 -2.94 -2.45
N VAL A 7 -1.79 -1.80 -3.00
CA VAL A 7 -1.39 -0.60 -2.25
C VAL A 7 -1.94 0.62 -2.97
N SER A 8 -2.83 1.34 -2.29
CA SER A 8 -3.39 2.59 -2.79
C SER A 8 -3.17 3.75 -1.81
N TRP A 9 -3.02 4.94 -2.38
CA TRP A 9 -2.66 6.16 -1.69
C TRP A 9 -3.72 7.22 -1.96
N GLN A 10 -4.08 7.98 -0.95
CA GLN A 10 -4.99 9.12 -1.09
C GLN A 10 -4.46 10.30 -0.28
N ALA A 11 -4.60 11.52 -0.79
CA ALA A 11 -4.32 12.75 -0.07
C ALA A 11 -5.60 13.52 0.24
N SER A 12 -5.54 14.33 1.28
CA SER A 12 -6.58 15.31 1.62
C SER A 12 -5.99 16.55 2.28
N LEU A 13 -6.66 17.68 2.11
CA LEU A 13 -6.44 18.91 2.88
C LEU A 13 -7.35 18.98 4.13
N THR A 14 -8.45 18.22 4.17
CA THR A 14 -9.53 18.42 5.15
C THR A 14 -9.94 17.15 5.91
N ALA A 15 -9.23 16.03 5.67
CA ALA A 15 -9.53 14.68 6.16
C ALA A 15 -10.86 14.05 5.68
N ASN A 16 -11.69 14.81 4.94
CA ASN A 16 -13.01 14.36 4.49
C ASN A 16 -13.10 14.21 2.96
N ASP A 17 -12.30 14.98 2.21
CA ASP A 17 -12.24 14.91 0.75
C ASP A 17 -10.94 14.23 0.31
N TRP A 18 -11.05 13.00 -0.19
CA TRP A 18 -9.91 12.13 -0.48
C TRP A 18 -9.68 12.01 -1.98
N GLN A 19 -8.52 12.46 -2.43
CA GLN A 19 -8.10 12.38 -3.82
C GLN A 19 -7.08 11.25 -3.99
N PRO A 20 -7.26 10.33 -4.96
CA PRO A 20 -6.31 9.26 -5.21
C PRO A 20 -4.96 9.82 -5.67
N LEU A 21 -3.87 9.20 -5.23
CA LEU A 21 -2.52 9.51 -5.71
C LEU A 21 -1.99 8.34 -6.55
N GLN A 22 -1.40 8.66 -7.70
CA GLN A 22 -0.79 7.71 -8.63
C GLN A 22 0.40 8.35 -9.36
N PRO A 23 1.35 7.56 -9.89
CA PRO A 23 1.43 6.09 -9.84
C PRO A 23 2.13 5.55 -8.58
N THR A 24 1.71 4.38 -8.12
CA THR A 24 2.46 3.56 -7.15
C THR A 24 3.57 2.81 -7.88
N THR A 25 4.81 2.93 -7.41
CA THR A 25 5.95 2.15 -7.91
C THR A 25 6.31 1.05 -6.91
N ARG A 26 6.67 -0.12 -7.41
CA ARG A 26 7.15 -1.25 -6.59
C ARG A 26 8.50 -1.71 -7.11
N ASN A 27 9.46 -1.85 -6.22
CA ASN A 27 10.79 -2.35 -6.53
C ASN A 27 11.27 -3.33 -5.44
N GLU A 28 12.52 -3.76 -5.52
CA GLU A 28 13.12 -4.69 -4.56
C GLU A 28 13.27 -4.10 -3.14
N GLN A 29 13.26 -2.78 -2.99
CA GLN A 29 13.36 -2.08 -1.70
C GLN A 29 12.00 -1.87 -1.02
N GLY A 30 10.88 -2.01 -1.75
CA GLY A 30 9.54 -1.85 -1.17
C GLY A 30 8.49 -1.35 -2.15
N THR A 31 7.39 -0.82 -1.59
CA THR A 31 6.36 -0.11 -2.36
C THR A 31 6.44 1.37 -2.04
N ALA A 32 6.57 2.21 -3.07
CA ALA A 32 6.71 3.65 -2.95
C ALA A 32 5.67 4.37 -3.82
N ILE A 33 5.46 5.65 -3.52
CA ILE A 33 4.78 6.59 -4.41
C ILE A 33 5.60 7.87 -4.45
N THR A 34 5.71 8.48 -5.63
CA THR A 34 6.22 9.85 -5.75
C THR A 34 5.03 10.79 -5.84
N ILE A 35 4.87 11.63 -4.81
CA ILE A 35 3.83 12.65 -4.78
C ILE A 35 4.43 13.91 -5.39
N ALA A 36 3.84 14.42 -6.48
CA ALA A 36 4.27 15.70 -7.05
C ALA A 36 4.17 16.82 -5.98
N PRO A 37 5.05 17.83 -6.01
CA PRO A 37 5.00 18.91 -5.02
C PRO A 37 3.62 19.57 -4.98
N GLN A 38 2.90 19.31 -3.90
CA GLN A 38 1.56 19.84 -3.65
C GLN A 38 1.35 20.00 -2.15
N GLN A 39 0.49 20.93 -1.77
CA GLN A 39 0.09 21.05 -0.38
C GLN A 39 -0.84 19.88 -0.03
N LEU A 40 -0.47 19.12 0.99
CA LEU A 40 -1.28 18.06 1.56
C LEU A 40 -1.18 18.13 3.08
N GLN A 41 -2.25 17.74 3.77
CA GLN A 41 -2.26 17.68 5.24
C GLN A 41 -2.44 16.26 5.75
N TYR A 42 -3.17 15.43 4.99
CA TYR A 42 -3.47 14.06 5.35
C TYR A 42 -3.07 13.13 4.22
N LEU A 43 -2.40 12.04 4.57
CA LEU A 43 -2.13 10.91 3.69
C LEU A 43 -2.87 9.69 4.23
N LYS A 44 -3.57 8.97 3.36
CA LYS A 44 -4.18 7.67 3.67
C LYS A 44 -3.54 6.62 2.79
N ILE A 45 -3.12 5.54 3.44
CA ILE A 45 -2.51 4.38 2.79
C ILE A 45 -3.44 3.20 3.05
N LYS A 46 -3.85 2.51 1.98
CA LYS A 46 -4.62 1.28 2.06
C LYS A 46 -3.77 0.14 1.53
N LEU A 47 -3.47 -0.82 2.40
CA LEU A 47 -2.72 -2.04 2.09
C LEU A 47 -3.68 -3.23 2.17
N SER A 48 -3.63 -4.12 1.18
CA SER A 48 -4.41 -5.36 1.19
C SER A 48 -3.48 -6.56 1.33
N ALA A 49 -3.78 -7.43 2.29
CA ALA A 49 -3.15 -8.74 2.37
C ALA A 49 -3.55 -9.63 1.19
N VAL A 50 -2.82 -10.72 0.96
CA VAL A 50 -3.24 -11.73 -0.02
C VAL A 50 -4.37 -12.55 0.58
N ASP A 51 -5.57 -12.45 0.01
CA ASP A 51 -6.77 -13.13 0.53
C ASP A 51 -6.70 -14.66 0.43
N ALA A 52 -5.98 -15.18 -0.58
CA ALA A 52 -5.77 -16.60 -0.78
C ALA A 52 -4.34 -16.89 -1.26
N ILE A 53 -3.58 -17.61 -0.45
CA ILE A 53 -2.24 -18.11 -0.80
C ILE A 53 -2.34 -18.97 -2.07
N PRO A 54 -1.52 -18.73 -3.11
CA PRO A 54 -1.56 -19.47 -4.36
C PRO A 54 -1.40 -20.98 -4.20
N ALA A 55 -1.96 -21.74 -5.15
CA ALA A 55 -1.79 -23.19 -5.20
C ALA A 55 -0.29 -23.57 -5.31
N GLY A 56 0.08 -24.70 -4.69
CA GLY A 56 1.46 -25.18 -4.67
C GLY A 56 2.32 -24.65 -3.52
N LEU A 57 1.78 -23.76 -2.67
CA LEU A 57 2.43 -23.28 -1.45
C LEU A 57 1.78 -23.85 -0.18
N PRO A 58 2.53 -24.04 0.92
CA PRO A 58 1.95 -24.36 2.21
C PRO A 58 0.87 -23.34 2.62
N GLY A 59 -0.29 -23.82 3.05
CA GLY A 59 -1.41 -22.95 3.41
C GLY A 59 -2.24 -22.45 2.22
N ALA A 60 -2.10 -23.05 1.03
CA ALA A 60 -2.89 -22.70 -0.16
C ALA A 60 -4.39 -22.53 0.13
N GLY A 61 -4.98 -21.46 -0.40
CA GLY A 61 -6.39 -21.09 -0.20
C GLY A 61 -6.69 -20.42 1.14
N LYS A 62 -5.71 -20.22 2.03
CA LYS A 62 -5.86 -19.45 3.27
C LYS A 62 -5.37 -18.01 3.07
N PRO A 63 -5.88 -17.03 3.85
CA PRO A 63 -5.35 -15.68 3.83
C PRO A 63 -3.90 -15.65 4.34
N ALA A 64 -3.09 -14.82 3.70
CA ALA A 64 -1.71 -14.57 4.13
C ALA A 64 -1.66 -13.44 5.15
N TRP A 65 -0.65 -13.48 6.02
CA TRP A 65 -0.34 -12.37 6.91
C TRP A 65 0.30 -11.21 6.12
N LEU A 66 -0.12 -9.99 6.46
CA LEU A 66 0.55 -8.76 6.04
C LEU A 66 1.37 -8.23 7.21
N PHE A 67 2.65 -8.00 6.97
CA PHE A 67 3.56 -7.38 7.93
C PHE A 67 3.95 -6.00 7.41
N LEU A 68 3.86 -5.01 8.30
CA LEU A 68 4.32 -3.65 8.07
C LEU A 68 5.32 -3.34 9.19
N ASP A 69 6.51 -2.91 8.83
CA ASP A 69 7.52 -2.45 9.77
C ASP A 69 7.49 -0.93 9.90
N GLU A 70 7.59 -0.20 8.79
CA GLU A 70 7.84 1.23 8.78
C GLU A 70 7.17 1.95 7.60
N ILE A 71 6.90 3.24 7.80
CA ILE A 71 6.43 4.17 6.76
C ILE A 71 7.32 5.41 6.83
N PHE A 72 8.06 5.65 5.74
CA PHE A 72 8.89 6.84 5.57
C PHE A 72 8.17 7.90 4.72
N ALA A 73 8.39 9.17 5.05
CA ALA A 73 7.90 10.32 4.31
C ALA A 73 8.99 11.40 4.32
N ASP A 74 9.62 11.58 3.16
CA ASP A 74 10.78 12.45 2.94
C ASP A 74 10.39 13.70 2.13
#